data_AF-A0A6I0DGQ8-F1
#
_entry.id   AF-A0A6I0DGQ8-F1
#
_cell.length_a   1.000
_cell.length_b   1.000
_cell.length_c   1.000
_cell.angle_alpha   90.00
_cell.angle_beta   90.00
_cell.angle_gamma   90.00
#
_symmetry.space_group_name_H-M   'P 1'
#
loop_
_entity.id
_entity.type
_entity.pdbx_description
1 polymer ?
#
loop_
_entity_poly.entity_id
_entity_poly.type
_entity_poly.pdbx_seq_one_letter_code
_entity_poly.pdbx_strand_id
1 'polypeptide(L)'
;MIPITKERARAIHRKLQEADQGLAQAKSEDPRDSAKARPRFTIEEHMHSSRGIPIFICAIDDRVDRPEFDALRNQARRQGGWYSRPWKGIPGGFAFKNRAAAERFAEPAGPDDDEETDTAPEPVPSIATKLRGLADEMECEIEASLAERATNTPKQQFHAALAWIRGHRLLRSQAALRALADAHIAKTVPTELADIARKSQVYDRLGTLFDRSSAGYFDVGIDTGAPQCDDAVARALWRLIGTEDSVDPLTELKQDGISTSADRASEGPAGRARMGRPTVSADTPSSTGTGSTSVWPLTAEF
;
A
#
# COMPACT_ATOMS: atom_id res chain seq x y z
N MET A 1 -78.45 21.42 18.41
CA MET A 1 -77.74 20.96 19.62
C MET A 1 -78.54 19.80 20.22
N ILE A 2 -78.16 18.55 19.93
CA ILE A 2 -78.72 17.35 20.54
C ILE A 2 -77.55 16.70 21.29
N PRO A 3 -77.52 16.71 22.64
CA PRO A 3 -76.39 16.17 23.37
C PRO A 3 -76.40 14.65 23.27
N ILE A 4 -75.35 14.08 22.68
CA ILE A 4 -75.06 12.64 22.81
C ILE A 4 -74.78 12.41 24.30
N THR A 5 -75.74 11.79 24.97
CA THR A 5 -75.67 11.51 26.40
C THR A 5 -74.48 10.62 26.73
N LYS A 6 -73.88 10.80 27.92
CA LYS A 6 -72.69 10.05 28.41
C LYS A 6 -72.85 8.52 28.32
N GLU A 7 -74.07 8.01 28.27
CA GLU A 7 -74.36 6.58 28.08
C GLU A 7 -74.06 6.08 26.66
N ARG A 8 -74.31 6.88 25.62
CA ARG A 8 -74.04 6.47 24.23
C ARG A 8 -72.54 6.36 23.94
N ALA A 9 -71.72 7.22 24.55
CA ALA A 9 -70.26 7.14 24.44
C ALA A 9 -69.67 5.91 25.16
N ARG A 10 -70.23 5.55 26.33
CA ARG A 10 -69.81 4.36 27.09
C ARG A 10 -70.20 3.04 26.42
N ALA A 11 -71.32 3.01 25.69
CA ALA A 11 -71.73 1.84 24.91
C ALA A 11 -70.81 1.58 23.70
N ILE A 12 -70.29 2.65 23.06
CA ILE A 12 -69.36 2.54 21.93
C ILE A 12 -67.99 2.05 22.39
N HIS A 13 -67.49 2.52 23.54
CA HIS A 13 -66.17 2.10 24.04
C HIS A 13 -66.15 0.62 24.49
N ARG A 14 -67.26 0.12 25.05
CA ARG A 14 -67.41 -1.29 25.44
C ARG A 14 -67.44 -2.23 24.24
N LYS A 15 -68.16 -1.86 23.17
CA LYS A 15 -68.21 -2.63 21.91
C LYS A 15 -66.85 -2.69 21.19
N LEU A 16 -65.99 -1.70 21.36
CA LEU A 16 -64.62 -1.72 20.81
C LEU A 16 -63.69 -2.66 21.61
N GLN A 17 -63.84 -2.74 22.94
CA GLN A 17 -63.05 -3.65 23.78
C GLN A 17 -63.44 -5.14 23.60
N GLU A 18 -64.72 -5.42 23.33
CA GLU A 18 -65.18 -6.80 23.06
C GLU A 18 -64.78 -7.29 21.65
N ALA A 19 -64.53 -6.39 20.69
CA ALA A 19 -64.01 -6.73 19.37
C ALA A 19 -62.50 -7.05 19.38
N ASP A 20 -61.72 -6.34 20.21
CA ASP A 20 -60.28 -6.64 20.40
C ASP A 20 -60.05 -7.96 21.15
N GLN A 21 -60.93 -8.30 22.11
CA GLN A 21 -60.83 -9.58 22.84
C GLN A 21 -61.33 -10.79 22.02
N GLY A 22 -62.14 -10.58 20.97
CA GLY A 22 -62.59 -11.62 20.05
C GLY A 22 -61.58 -12.00 18.95
N LEU A 23 -60.60 -11.15 18.64
CA LEU A 23 -59.53 -11.46 17.69
C LEU A 23 -58.33 -12.18 18.32
N ALA A 24 -58.24 -12.18 19.65
CA ALA A 24 -57.10 -12.71 20.39
C ALA A 24 -57.23 -14.21 20.81
N GLN A 25 -58.33 -14.89 20.49
CA GLN A 25 -58.58 -16.27 20.97
C GLN A 25 -59.04 -17.28 19.90
N ALA A 26 -58.74 -17.08 18.62
CA ALA A 26 -59.02 -18.09 17.61
C ALA A 26 -57.98 -18.18 16.48
N LYS A 27 -56.78 -18.69 16.81
CA LYS A 27 -56.14 -19.81 16.10
C LYS A 27 -54.79 -20.16 16.71
N SER A 28 -54.85 -21.07 17.68
CA SER A 28 -53.75 -21.95 18.06
C SER A 28 -53.34 -22.83 16.86
N GLU A 29 -52.06 -22.72 16.50
CA GLU A 29 -51.09 -23.80 16.29
C GLU A 29 -51.59 -25.14 15.73
N ASP A 30 -51.17 -25.44 14.51
CA ASP A 30 -50.90 -26.79 14.04
C ASP A 30 -49.40 -27.09 14.31
N PRO A 31 -49.02 -28.05 15.16
CA PRO A 31 -47.64 -28.16 15.68
C PRO A 31 -46.71 -28.98 14.78
N ARG A 32 -46.85 -28.94 13.45
CA ARG A 32 -46.01 -29.70 12.51
C ARG A 32 -45.62 -28.98 11.23
N ASP A 33 -45.31 -27.69 11.30
CA ASP A 33 -44.54 -27.01 10.25
C ASP A 33 -43.58 -25.98 10.86
N SER A 34 -42.30 -26.39 10.93
CA SER A 34 -41.07 -25.58 11.02
C SER A 34 -41.20 -24.14 11.55
N ALA A 35 -40.77 -23.92 12.79
CA ALA A 35 -40.34 -22.62 13.28
C ALA A 35 -39.08 -22.15 12.52
N LYS A 36 -39.25 -21.64 11.30
CA LYS A 36 -38.24 -20.76 10.69
C LYS A 36 -38.34 -19.43 11.43
N ALA A 37 -37.41 -19.21 12.37
CA ALA A 37 -37.18 -17.91 12.97
C ALA A 37 -37.12 -16.84 11.87
N ARG A 38 -37.71 -15.67 12.11
CA ARG A 38 -37.56 -14.54 11.17
C ARG A 38 -36.06 -14.32 10.95
N PRO A 39 -35.57 -14.26 9.69
CA PRO A 39 -34.16 -14.06 9.48
C PRO A 39 -33.78 -12.70 10.08
N ARG A 40 -32.76 -12.69 10.96
CA ARG A 40 -32.19 -11.46 11.54
C ARG A 40 -31.55 -10.54 10.49
N PHE A 41 -31.35 -11.10 9.30
CA PHE A 41 -30.68 -10.46 8.19
C PHE A 41 -31.53 -10.54 6.92
N THR A 42 -31.67 -9.41 6.24
CA THR A 42 -32.24 -9.35 4.90
C THR A 42 -31.11 -9.48 3.88
N ILE A 43 -31.14 -10.51 3.03
CA ILE A 43 -30.13 -10.71 1.97
C ILE A 43 -30.60 -10.01 0.70
N GLU A 44 -29.82 -9.03 0.23
CA GLU A 44 -30.04 -8.37 -1.06
C GLU A 44 -28.88 -8.64 -2.03
N GLU A 45 -29.21 -8.97 -3.28
CA GLU A 45 -28.21 -9.15 -4.34
C GLU A 45 -27.99 -7.82 -5.07
N HIS A 46 -26.71 -7.42 -5.19
CA HIS A 46 -26.28 -6.19 -5.84
C HIS A 46 -25.12 -6.46 -6.79
N MET A 47 -24.87 -5.55 -7.74
CA MET A 47 -23.72 -5.65 -8.64
C MET A 47 -22.60 -4.71 -8.20
N HIS A 48 -21.37 -5.24 -8.09
CA HIS A 48 -20.20 -4.43 -7.80
C HIS A 48 -19.74 -3.67 -9.04
N SER A 49 -20.05 -2.38 -9.11
CA SER A 49 -19.88 -1.55 -10.33
C SER A 49 -18.48 -1.53 -10.94
N SER A 50 -17.41 -1.70 -10.14
CA SER A 50 -16.04 -1.72 -10.65
C SER A 50 -15.50 -3.11 -10.99
N ARG A 51 -16.18 -4.18 -10.58
CA ARG A 51 -15.74 -5.57 -10.84
C ARG A 51 -16.70 -6.36 -11.72
N GLY A 52 -17.95 -5.91 -11.85
CA GLY A 52 -18.99 -6.61 -12.62
C GLY A 52 -19.40 -7.96 -12.01
N ILE A 53 -19.22 -8.13 -10.70
CA ILE A 53 -19.50 -9.39 -9.97
C ILE A 53 -20.74 -9.17 -9.09
N PRO A 54 -21.66 -10.16 -8.98
CA PRO A 54 -22.74 -10.11 -8.00
C PRO A 54 -22.16 -10.18 -6.58
N ILE A 55 -22.71 -9.34 -5.72
CA ILE A 55 -22.41 -9.30 -4.28
C ILE A 55 -23.71 -9.48 -3.51
N PHE A 56 -23.66 -10.21 -2.43
CA PHE A 56 -24.80 -10.51 -1.58
C PHE A 56 -24.62 -9.77 -0.26
N ILE A 57 -25.51 -8.85 0.06
CA ILE A 57 -25.45 -8.00 1.25
C ILE A 57 -26.47 -8.50 2.26
N CYS A 58 -25.99 -8.98 3.41
CA CYS A 58 -26.79 -9.27 4.58
C CYS A 58 -26.97 -7.98 5.39
N ALA A 59 -28.09 -7.29 5.17
CA ALA A 59 -28.49 -6.11 5.92
C ALA A 59 -29.05 -6.53 7.29
N ILE A 60 -28.67 -5.81 8.35
CA ILE A 60 -29.19 -6.05 9.69
C ILE A 60 -30.40 -5.16 9.90
N ASP A 61 -31.54 -5.74 10.27
CA ASP A 61 -32.79 -4.99 10.42
C ASP A 61 -32.77 -4.09 11.67
N ASP A 62 -32.09 -4.54 12.74
CA ASP A 62 -31.97 -3.81 14.00
C ASP A 62 -30.56 -3.28 14.26
N ARG A 63 -30.48 -2.16 15.00
CA ARG A 63 -29.21 -1.60 15.43
C ARG A 63 -28.57 -2.51 16.48
N VAL A 64 -27.40 -3.01 16.15
CA VAL A 64 -26.60 -3.89 16.99
C VAL A 64 -25.61 -3.10 17.85
N ASP A 65 -25.40 -3.54 19.08
CA ASP A 65 -24.41 -2.96 19.98
C ASP A 65 -22.99 -3.15 19.46
N ARG A 66 -22.08 -2.24 19.84
CA ARG A 66 -20.70 -2.27 19.33
C ARG A 66 -19.98 -3.62 19.47
N PRO A 67 -19.99 -4.30 20.64
CA PRO A 67 -19.35 -5.60 20.78
C PRO A 67 -19.95 -6.69 19.88
N GLU A 68 -21.28 -6.70 19.73
CA GLU A 68 -21.98 -7.67 18.89
C GLU A 68 -21.72 -7.40 17.40
N PHE A 69 -21.63 -6.13 16.99
CA PHE A 69 -21.24 -5.76 15.64
C PHE A 69 -19.81 -6.23 15.31
N ASP A 70 -18.87 -6.06 16.24
CA ASP A 70 -17.49 -6.50 16.06
C ASP A 70 -17.40 -8.04 15.99
N ALA A 71 -18.22 -8.77 16.76
CA ALA A 71 -18.35 -10.23 16.66
C ALA A 71 -18.87 -10.68 15.28
N LEU A 72 -19.97 -10.08 14.80
CA LEU A 72 -20.53 -10.35 13.48
C LEU A 72 -19.56 -10.00 12.36
N ARG A 73 -18.80 -8.91 12.50
CA ARG A 73 -17.76 -8.52 11.54
C ARG A 73 -16.63 -9.54 11.49
N ASN A 74 -16.20 -10.05 12.65
CA ASN A 74 -15.17 -11.08 12.70
C ASN A 74 -15.67 -12.40 12.08
N GLN A 75 -16.92 -12.78 12.34
CA GLN A 75 -17.57 -13.93 11.71
C GLN A 75 -17.65 -13.78 10.18
N ALA A 76 -18.09 -12.62 9.68
CA ALA A 76 -18.13 -12.34 8.25
C ALA A 76 -16.73 -12.44 7.61
N ARG A 77 -15.68 -11.93 8.28
CA ARG A 77 -14.29 -12.05 7.81
C ARG A 77 -13.81 -13.48 7.74
N ARG A 78 -14.16 -14.34 8.70
CA ARG A 78 -13.85 -15.79 8.66
C ARG A 78 -14.46 -16.45 7.43
N GLN A 79 -15.65 -16.02 7.04
CA GLN A 79 -16.37 -16.50 5.86
C GLN A 79 -15.97 -15.76 4.55
N GLY A 80 -14.91 -14.95 4.58
CA GLY A 80 -14.41 -14.20 3.41
C GLY A 80 -15.25 -12.99 2.99
N GLY A 81 -16.18 -12.56 3.85
CA GLY A 81 -17.00 -11.36 3.67
C GLY A 81 -16.35 -10.09 4.21
N TRP A 82 -16.97 -8.95 3.88
CA TRP A 82 -16.56 -7.62 4.34
C TRP A 82 -17.77 -6.79 4.74
N TYR A 83 -17.58 -5.77 5.59
CA TYR A 83 -18.65 -4.83 5.89
C TYR A 83 -18.72 -3.75 4.80
N SER A 84 -19.92 -3.54 4.28
CA SER A 84 -20.24 -2.55 3.27
C SER A 84 -21.12 -1.46 3.88
N ARG A 85 -20.66 -0.21 3.78
CA ARG A 85 -21.40 0.96 4.25
C ARG A 85 -22.66 1.16 3.39
N PRO A 86 -23.72 1.81 3.87
CA PRO A 86 -24.86 2.13 3.01
C PRO A 86 -24.46 3.05 1.84
N TRP A 87 -24.99 2.81 0.64
CA TRP A 87 -24.81 3.68 -0.54
C TRP A 87 -26.02 3.65 -1.46
N LYS A 88 -26.32 4.76 -2.15
CA LYS A 88 -27.35 4.86 -3.21
C LYS A 88 -28.68 4.11 -2.89
N GLY A 89 -29.21 4.29 -1.69
CA GLY A 89 -30.49 3.67 -1.28
C GLY A 89 -30.39 2.21 -0.84
N ILE A 90 -29.20 1.60 -0.83
CA ILE A 90 -28.94 0.23 -0.38
C ILE A 90 -28.53 0.28 1.10
N PRO A 91 -29.18 -0.51 1.98
CA PRO A 91 -28.82 -0.57 3.39
C PRO A 91 -27.39 -1.09 3.58
N GLY A 92 -26.72 -0.62 4.64
CA GLY A 92 -25.39 -1.10 5.01
C GLY A 92 -25.48 -2.50 5.60
N GLY A 93 -24.52 -3.37 5.27
CA GLY A 93 -24.57 -4.76 5.69
C GLY A 93 -23.27 -5.51 5.44
N PHE A 94 -23.28 -6.81 5.73
CA PHE A 94 -22.15 -7.70 5.48
C PHE A 94 -22.24 -8.26 4.06
N ALA A 95 -21.25 -7.94 3.23
CA ALA A 95 -21.20 -8.30 1.82
C ALA A 95 -20.33 -9.54 1.59
N PHE A 96 -20.81 -10.41 0.70
CA PHE A 96 -20.15 -11.66 0.29
C PHE A 96 -20.12 -11.76 -1.24
N LYS A 97 -19.09 -12.44 -1.79
CA LYS A 97 -19.03 -12.75 -3.23
C LYS A 97 -19.92 -13.93 -3.63
N ASN A 98 -20.26 -14.80 -2.68
CA ASN A 98 -21.00 -16.03 -2.92
C ASN A 98 -22.29 -16.00 -2.09
N ARG A 99 -23.42 -16.33 -2.72
CA ARG A 99 -24.73 -16.43 -2.08
C ARG A 99 -24.74 -17.44 -0.93
N ALA A 100 -24.08 -18.58 -1.12
CA ALA A 100 -24.00 -19.62 -0.09
C ALA A 100 -23.28 -19.15 1.18
N ALA A 101 -22.30 -18.24 1.04
CA ALA A 101 -21.63 -17.64 2.20
C ALA A 101 -22.53 -16.62 2.92
N ALA A 102 -23.31 -15.84 2.17
CA ALA A 102 -24.29 -14.91 2.73
C ALA A 102 -25.41 -15.66 3.47
N GLU A 103 -25.89 -16.77 2.91
CA GLU A 103 -26.90 -17.63 3.53
C GLU A 103 -26.37 -18.26 4.83
N ARG A 104 -25.16 -18.84 4.84
CA ARG A 104 -24.49 -19.34 6.06
C ARG A 104 -24.27 -18.28 7.12
N PHE A 105 -24.10 -17.02 6.73
CA PHE A 105 -23.96 -15.92 7.67
C PHE A 105 -25.33 -15.48 8.24
N ALA A 106 -26.39 -15.57 7.44
CA ALA A 106 -27.74 -15.16 7.82
C ALA A 106 -28.48 -16.22 8.65
N GLU A 107 -28.15 -17.50 8.47
CA GLU A 107 -28.66 -18.59 9.29
C GLU A 107 -28.01 -18.54 10.68
N PRO A 108 -28.81 -18.47 11.76
CA PRO A 108 -28.26 -18.56 13.10
C PRO A 108 -27.66 -19.97 13.24
N ALA A 109 -26.34 -20.04 13.38
CA ALA A 109 -25.68 -21.28 13.76
C ALA A 109 -26.36 -21.80 15.04
N GLY A 110 -26.95 -22.99 14.98
CA GLY A 110 -27.35 -23.71 16.18
C GLY A 110 -26.12 -23.92 17.07
N PRO A 111 -26.30 -24.19 18.37
CA PRO A 111 -25.19 -24.30 19.32
C PRO A 111 -24.24 -25.50 19.12
N ASP A 112 -24.23 -26.16 17.95
CA ASP A 112 -23.53 -27.44 17.74
C ASP A 112 -22.74 -27.56 16.42
N ASP A 113 -22.42 -26.45 15.73
CA ASP A 113 -21.48 -26.48 14.58
C ASP A 113 -20.16 -25.74 14.92
N ASP A 114 -19.67 -25.93 16.13
CA ASP A 114 -18.22 -25.92 16.37
C ASP A 114 -17.66 -27.24 15.80
N GLU A 115 -17.75 -27.43 14.48
CA GLU A 115 -16.81 -28.28 13.74
C GLU A 115 -15.47 -27.54 13.81
N GLU A 116 -14.86 -27.68 14.98
CA GLU A 116 -13.45 -27.50 15.26
C GLU A 116 -12.72 -28.39 14.27
N THR A 117 -12.49 -27.82 13.09
CA THR A 117 -11.46 -28.30 12.17
C THR A 117 -10.16 -28.14 12.94
N ASP A 118 -9.82 -29.21 13.67
CA ASP A 118 -8.49 -29.55 14.15
C ASP A 118 -7.59 -29.77 12.92
N THR A 119 -7.42 -28.68 12.17
CA THR A 119 -6.29 -28.53 11.27
C THR A 119 -5.13 -28.38 12.21
N ALA A 120 -4.46 -29.51 12.46
CA ALA A 120 -3.19 -29.58 13.17
C ALA A 120 -2.39 -28.30 12.90
N PRO A 121 -1.93 -27.57 13.94
CA PRO A 121 -1.32 -26.27 13.75
C PRO A 121 -0.13 -26.45 12.83
N GLU A 122 -0.26 -25.95 11.59
CA GLU A 122 0.85 -25.78 10.67
C GLU A 122 2.02 -25.20 11.48
N PRO A 123 3.22 -25.80 11.42
CA PRO A 123 4.34 -25.39 12.25
C PRO A 123 4.53 -23.89 12.07
N VAL A 124 4.43 -23.12 13.16
CA VAL A 124 4.49 -21.65 13.12
C VAL A 124 5.68 -21.27 12.25
N PRO A 125 5.47 -20.62 11.09
CA PRO A 125 6.57 -20.45 10.16
C PRO A 125 7.65 -19.62 10.82
N SER A 126 8.89 -20.08 10.68
CA SER A 126 10.04 -19.40 11.27
C SER A 126 10.03 -17.93 10.85
N ILE A 127 10.51 -17.02 11.71
CA ILE A 127 10.56 -15.59 11.40
C ILE A 127 11.30 -15.37 10.06
N ALA A 128 12.38 -16.11 9.82
CA ALA A 128 13.11 -16.08 8.55
C ALA A 128 12.23 -16.44 7.34
N THR A 129 11.41 -17.49 7.43
CA THR A 129 10.48 -17.88 6.36
C THR A 129 9.46 -16.77 6.08
N LYS A 130 8.93 -16.13 7.12
CA LYS A 130 8.00 -15.00 6.97
C LYS A 130 8.65 -13.80 6.28
N LEU A 131 9.88 -13.45 6.68
CA LEU A 131 10.63 -12.34 6.08
C LEU A 131 10.95 -12.59 4.61
N ARG A 132 11.31 -13.83 4.24
CA ARG A 132 11.49 -14.23 2.83
C ARG A 132 10.19 -14.12 2.04
N GLY A 133 9.07 -14.63 2.58
CA GLY A 133 7.76 -14.50 1.95
C GLY A 133 7.39 -13.03 1.67
N LEU A 134 7.62 -12.14 2.64
CA LEU A 134 7.40 -10.70 2.43
C LEU A 134 8.32 -10.10 1.35
N ALA A 135 9.58 -10.54 1.28
CA ALA A 135 10.52 -10.08 0.25
C ALA A 135 10.09 -10.54 -1.15
N ASP A 136 9.55 -11.75 -1.28
CA ASP A 136 9.11 -12.30 -2.56
C ASP A 136 7.78 -11.68 -3.01
N GLU A 137 6.86 -11.38 -2.08
CA GLU A 137 5.62 -10.63 -2.36
C GLU A 137 5.89 -9.23 -2.96
N MET A 138 7.06 -8.64 -2.66
CA MET A 138 7.44 -7.32 -3.17
C MET A 138 7.90 -7.34 -4.63
N GLU A 139 8.26 -8.49 -5.20
CA GLU A 139 8.84 -8.58 -6.55
C GLU A 139 7.91 -7.95 -7.60
N CYS A 140 6.63 -8.31 -7.59
CA CYS A 140 5.64 -7.73 -8.50
C CYS A 140 5.50 -6.20 -8.34
N GLU A 141 5.64 -5.68 -7.12
CA GLU A 141 5.59 -4.23 -6.85
C GLU A 141 6.85 -3.52 -7.37
N ILE A 142 8.01 -4.17 -7.23
CA ILE A 142 9.31 -3.70 -7.74
C ILE A 142 9.28 -3.66 -9.26
N GLU A 143 8.93 -4.77 -9.91
CA GLU A 143 8.82 -4.87 -11.36
C GLU A 143 7.85 -3.83 -11.91
N ALA A 144 6.67 -3.69 -11.32
CA ALA A 144 5.70 -2.67 -11.73
C ALA A 144 6.25 -1.24 -11.52
N SER A 145 7.03 -1.00 -10.47
CA SER A 145 7.63 0.32 -10.19
C SER A 145 8.79 0.64 -11.11
N LEU A 146 9.55 -0.36 -11.56
CA LEU A 146 10.71 -0.20 -12.45
C LEU A 146 10.38 -0.40 -13.94
N ALA A 147 9.16 -0.82 -14.26
CA ALA A 147 8.69 -0.93 -15.64
C ALA A 147 8.81 0.39 -16.41
N GLU A 148 9.04 0.28 -17.71
CA GLU A 148 9.14 1.42 -18.62
C GLU A 148 7.86 2.26 -18.60
N ARG A 149 8.03 3.58 -18.61
CA ARG A 149 6.93 4.56 -18.62
C ARG A 149 7.16 5.61 -19.68
N ALA A 150 6.06 6.17 -20.16
CA ALA A 150 6.13 7.34 -21.03
C ALA A 150 6.83 8.50 -20.30
N THR A 151 7.71 9.21 -21.02
CA THR A 151 8.52 10.34 -20.52
C THR A 151 8.43 11.56 -21.46
N ASN A 152 7.37 11.63 -22.28
CA ASN A 152 7.25 12.63 -23.34
C ASN A 152 6.95 14.04 -22.83
N THR A 153 6.32 14.16 -21.66
CA THR A 153 5.99 15.45 -21.04
C THR A 153 6.69 15.61 -19.68
N PRO A 154 6.97 16.84 -19.20
CA PRO A 154 7.57 17.05 -17.89
C PRO A 154 6.81 16.35 -16.75
N LYS A 155 5.47 16.39 -16.79
CA LYS A 155 4.63 15.67 -15.82
C LYS A 155 4.84 14.16 -15.87
N GLN A 156 4.94 13.59 -17.08
CA GLN A 156 5.21 12.17 -17.26
C GLN A 156 6.62 11.79 -16.79
N GLN A 157 7.63 12.60 -17.10
CA GLN A 157 9.00 12.43 -16.59
C GLN A 157 9.03 12.42 -15.06
N PHE A 158 8.34 13.37 -14.43
CA PHE A 158 8.21 13.44 -12.97
C PHE A 158 7.59 12.15 -12.39
N HIS A 159 6.48 11.67 -12.96
CA HIS A 159 5.85 10.43 -12.50
C HIS A 159 6.71 9.20 -12.75
N ALA A 160 7.45 9.14 -13.86
CA ALA A 160 8.41 8.08 -14.13
C ALA A 160 9.56 8.09 -13.10
N ALA A 161 10.10 9.27 -12.79
CA ALA A 161 11.14 9.43 -11.77
C ALA A 161 10.65 9.04 -10.37
N LEU A 162 9.44 9.45 -9.97
CA LEU A 162 8.84 9.02 -8.69
C LEU A 162 8.70 7.50 -8.59
N ALA A 163 8.28 6.86 -9.68
CA ALA A 163 8.14 5.41 -9.70
C ALA A 163 9.50 4.70 -9.63
N TRP A 164 10.50 5.23 -10.32
CA TRP A 164 11.89 4.78 -10.23
C TRP A 164 12.42 4.88 -8.79
N ILE A 165 12.25 6.04 -8.13
CA ILE A 165 12.64 6.25 -6.73
C ILE A 165 11.96 5.22 -5.81
N ARG A 166 10.65 5.00 -5.99
CA ARG A 166 9.90 3.99 -5.24
C ARG A 166 10.46 2.59 -5.47
N GLY A 167 10.71 2.22 -6.73
CA GLY A 167 11.26 0.92 -7.10
C GLY A 167 12.62 0.66 -6.45
N HIS A 168 13.54 1.63 -6.50
CA HIS A 168 14.85 1.50 -5.85
C HIS A 168 14.78 1.45 -4.33
N ARG A 169 13.81 2.13 -3.70
CA ARG A 169 13.56 1.99 -2.27
C ARG A 169 13.00 0.61 -1.91
N LEU A 170 12.12 0.06 -2.75
CA LEU A 170 11.61 -1.30 -2.59
C LEU A 170 12.73 -2.34 -2.75
N LEU A 171 13.63 -2.19 -3.73
CA LEU A 171 14.81 -3.05 -3.89
C LEU A 171 15.66 -3.11 -2.61
N ARG A 172 16.03 -1.94 -2.06
CA ARG A 172 16.77 -1.87 -0.78
C ARG A 172 16.02 -2.55 0.36
N SER A 173 14.70 -2.38 0.40
CA SER A 173 13.85 -3.00 1.41
C SER A 173 13.80 -4.53 1.27
N GLN A 174 13.73 -5.03 0.04
CA GLN A 174 13.75 -6.46 -0.26
C GLN A 174 15.09 -7.08 0.13
N ALA A 175 16.21 -6.44 -0.24
CA ALA A 175 17.55 -6.86 0.15
C ALA A 175 17.70 -6.92 1.68
N ALA A 176 17.25 -5.88 2.39
CA ALA A 176 17.28 -5.85 3.85
C ALA A 176 16.45 -6.98 4.48
N LEU A 177 15.26 -7.28 3.95
CA LEU A 177 14.42 -8.37 4.46
C LEU A 177 15.07 -9.76 4.23
N ARG A 178 15.72 -9.97 3.08
CA ARG A 178 16.47 -11.19 2.79
C ARG A 178 17.67 -11.35 3.74
N ALA A 179 18.48 -10.30 3.89
CA ALA A 179 19.63 -10.31 4.80
C ALA A 179 19.21 -10.51 6.27
N LEU A 180 18.07 -9.92 6.69
CA LEU A 180 17.49 -10.17 8.02
C LEU A 180 17.08 -11.64 8.19
N ALA A 181 16.46 -12.24 7.18
CA ALA A 181 16.09 -13.64 7.21
C ALA A 181 17.32 -14.55 7.38
N ASP A 182 18.40 -14.25 6.66
CA ASP A 182 19.66 -14.99 6.76
C ASP A 182 20.33 -14.79 8.13
N ALA A 183 20.29 -13.58 8.69
CA ALA A 183 20.75 -13.29 10.05
C ALA A 183 19.92 -14.06 11.11
N HIS A 184 18.61 -14.21 10.91
CA HIS A 184 17.76 -15.03 11.77
C HIS A 184 18.13 -16.52 11.72
N ILE A 185 18.49 -17.04 10.55
CA ILE A 185 18.96 -18.42 10.38
C ILE A 185 20.32 -18.62 11.06
N ALA A 186 21.23 -17.65 10.88
CA ALA A 186 22.56 -17.65 11.51
C ALA A 186 22.54 -17.32 13.02
N LYS A 187 21.39 -16.87 13.54
CA LYS A 187 21.21 -16.38 14.92
C LYS A 187 22.14 -15.21 15.29
N THR A 188 22.49 -14.40 14.29
CA THR A 188 23.40 -13.24 14.40
C THR A 188 22.65 -11.91 14.23
N VAL A 189 21.36 -11.88 14.57
CA VAL A 189 20.52 -10.68 14.41
C VAL A 189 20.99 -9.60 15.38
N PRO A 190 21.33 -8.39 14.90
CA PRO A 190 21.59 -7.26 15.78
C PRO A 190 20.38 -6.97 16.68
N THR A 191 20.60 -6.70 17.96
CA THR A 191 19.52 -6.45 18.93
C THR A 191 18.55 -5.35 18.48
N GLU A 192 19.07 -4.35 17.77
CA GLU A 192 18.30 -3.22 17.24
C GLU A 192 17.27 -3.64 16.16
N LEU A 193 17.49 -4.78 15.50
CA LEU A 193 16.66 -5.28 14.40
C LEU A 193 15.72 -6.42 14.83
N ALA A 194 15.79 -6.87 16.08
CA ALA A 194 15.02 -8.02 16.58
C ALA A 194 13.50 -7.79 16.52
N ASP A 195 13.04 -6.54 16.64
CA ASP A 195 11.63 -6.16 16.65
C ASP A 195 11.04 -5.92 15.24
N ILE A 196 11.84 -6.13 14.19
CA ILE A 196 11.38 -5.93 12.82
C ILE A 196 10.59 -7.14 12.36
N ALA A 197 9.29 -6.94 12.13
CA ALA A 197 8.37 -7.97 11.67
C ALA A 197 7.61 -7.60 10.39
N ARG A 198 7.70 -6.33 9.95
CA ARG A 198 6.85 -5.79 8.87
C ARG A 198 7.66 -5.05 7.81
N LYS A 199 7.22 -5.16 6.55
CA LYS A 199 7.77 -4.40 5.40
C LYS A 199 7.87 -2.90 5.69
N SER A 200 6.83 -2.29 6.25
CA SER A 200 6.80 -0.84 6.48
C SER A 200 7.92 -0.37 7.42
N GLN A 201 8.24 -1.15 8.46
CA GLN A 201 9.31 -0.79 9.41
C GLN A 201 10.66 -0.65 8.70
N VAL A 202 10.93 -1.52 7.73
CA VAL A 202 12.14 -1.50 6.91
C VAL A 202 12.05 -0.39 5.86
N TYR A 203 10.96 -0.37 5.09
CA TYR A 203 10.74 0.56 4.00
C TYR A 203 10.86 2.02 4.45
N ASP A 204 10.24 2.38 5.59
CA ASP A 204 10.23 3.75 6.10
C ASP A 204 11.64 4.25 6.49
N ARG A 205 12.54 3.35 6.90
CA ARG A 205 13.92 3.66 7.34
C ARG A 205 14.95 3.64 6.22
N LEU A 206 14.65 2.97 5.11
CA LEU A 206 15.52 2.89 3.93
C LEU A 206 15.15 3.96 2.89
N GLY A 207 14.69 5.14 3.30
CA GLY A 207 14.58 6.30 2.41
C GLY A 207 15.94 6.94 2.12
N THR A 208 16.09 7.58 0.97
CA THR A 208 17.25 8.44 0.63
C THR A 208 16.90 9.92 0.73
N LEU A 209 17.91 10.75 1.00
CA LEU A 209 17.79 12.20 0.92
C LEU A 209 17.88 12.67 -0.54
N PHE A 210 17.03 13.63 -0.89
CA PHE A 210 17.03 14.27 -2.21
C PHE A 210 17.41 15.74 -2.06
N ASP A 211 18.41 16.17 -2.81
CA ASP A 211 18.72 17.59 -2.96
C ASP A 211 17.73 18.21 -3.95
N ARG A 212 16.97 19.19 -3.46
CA ARG A 212 15.98 19.94 -4.22
C ARG A 212 16.34 21.41 -4.40
N SER A 213 17.55 21.81 -4.03
CA SER A 213 18.01 23.21 -4.14
C SER A 213 17.92 23.74 -5.57
N SER A 214 18.11 22.88 -6.57
CA SER A 214 18.00 23.20 -8.01
C SER A 214 16.76 22.62 -8.69
N ALA A 215 15.82 22.02 -7.94
CA ALA A 215 14.70 21.27 -8.53
C ALA A 215 13.62 22.23 -9.08
N GLY A 216 13.27 22.05 -10.36
CA GLY A 216 12.13 22.70 -10.99
C GLY A 216 10.78 22.10 -10.58
N TYR A 217 9.68 22.67 -11.11
CA TYR A 217 8.31 22.25 -10.75
C TYR A 217 8.01 20.76 -11.05
N PHE A 218 8.57 20.21 -12.12
CA PHE A 218 8.42 18.79 -12.50
C PHE A 218 9.71 17.98 -12.25
N ASP A 219 10.50 18.38 -11.26
CA ASP A 219 11.73 17.69 -10.87
C ASP A 219 11.58 17.10 -9.46
N VAL A 220 12.04 15.87 -9.30
CA VAL A 220 12.04 15.16 -8.01
C VAL A 220 13.23 15.54 -7.13
N GLY A 221 14.26 16.17 -7.71
CA GLY A 221 15.56 16.44 -7.09
C GLY A 221 16.58 15.35 -7.38
N ILE A 222 17.83 15.63 -7.03
CA ILE A 222 18.95 14.69 -7.20
C ILE A 222 19.00 13.77 -5.98
N ASP A 223 18.94 12.46 -6.18
CA ASP A 223 19.15 11.49 -5.10
C ASP A 223 20.60 11.58 -4.62
N THR A 224 20.79 11.87 -3.33
CA THR A 224 22.12 11.98 -2.73
C THR A 224 22.71 10.62 -2.34
N GLY A 225 21.90 9.55 -2.35
CA GLY A 225 22.26 8.22 -1.86
C GLY A 225 22.39 8.13 -0.34
N ALA A 226 22.38 9.26 0.38
CA ALA A 226 22.50 9.28 1.83
C ALA A 226 21.19 8.84 2.51
N PRO A 227 21.26 8.11 3.66
CA PRO A 227 20.09 7.76 4.45
C PRO A 227 19.25 8.98 4.85
N GLN A 228 17.94 8.88 4.69
CA GLN A 228 16.99 9.91 5.14
C GLN A 228 16.88 10.00 6.67
N CYS A 229 17.00 8.86 7.35
CA CYS A 229 16.85 8.76 8.79
C CYS A 229 18.17 8.30 9.42
N ASP A 230 18.57 8.93 10.53
CA ASP A 230 19.76 8.58 11.32
C ASP A 230 19.39 7.85 12.63
N ASP A 231 18.34 7.03 12.59
CA ASP A 231 17.98 6.17 13.71
C ASP A 231 18.98 5.01 13.86
N ALA A 232 19.16 4.47 15.07
CA ALA A 232 20.01 3.30 15.28
C ALA A 232 19.60 2.11 14.39
N VAL A 233 18.30 1.85 14.30
CA VAL A 233 17.70 0.82 13.43
C VAL A 233 18.01 1.10 11.95
N ALA A 234 17.90 2.36 11.51
CA ALA A 234 18.20 2.71 10.12
C ALA A 234 19.68 2.46 9.81
N ARG A 235 20.60 2.93 10.66
CA ARG A 235 22.05 2.68 10.52
C ARG A 235 22.36 1.18 10.47
N ALA A 236 21.71 0.37 11.31
CA ALA A 236 21.90 -1.07 11.31
C ALA A 236 21.38 -1.73 10.01
N LEU A 237 20.21 -1.33 9.50
CA LEU A 237 19.69 -1.80 8.21
C LEU A 237 20.60 -1.41 7.05
N TRP A 238 21.06 -0.15 7.02
CA TRP A 238 21.97 0.34 5.99
C TRP A 238 23.33 -0.35 6.02
N ARG A 239 23.86 -0.67 7.20
CA ARG A 239 25.05 -1.53 7.33
C ARG A 239 24.77 -2.94 6.80
N LEU A 240 23.64 -3.53 7.17
CA LEU A 240 23.27 -4.88 6.77
C LEU A 240 23.24 -5.05 5.25
N ILE A 241 22.67 -4.08 4.52
CA ILE A 241 22.66 -4.10 3.04
C ILE A 241 23.98 -3.62 2.42
N GLY A 242 24.64 -2.64 3.03
CA GLY A 242 25.90 -2.07 2.51
C GLY A 242 27.12 -2.97 2.69
N THR A 243 26.99 -4.07 3.43
CA THR A 243 28.07 -5.07 3.55
C THR A 243 28.28 -5.86 2.25
N GLU A 244 27.31 -5.84 1.32
CA GLU A 244 27.45 -6.52 0.01
C GLU A 244 28.13 -5.68 -1.08
N ASP A 245 28.15 -4.35 -0.93
CA ASP A 245 28.65 -3.39 -1.95
C ASP A 245 29.93 -2.64 -1.56
N SER A 246 30.69 -3.13 -0.57
CA SER A 246 32.05 -2.62 -0.32
C SER A 246 33.04 -3.12 -1.39
N VAL A 247 32.74 -2.88 -2.67
CA VAL A 247 33.76 -2.73 -3.70
C VAL A 247 34.04 -1.24 -3.75
N ASP A 248 35.14 -0.84 -3.11
CA ASP A 248 35.64 0.52 -3.15
C ASP A 248 35.69 1.01 -4.61
N PRO A 249 34.94 2.08 -4.99
CA PRO A 249 35.00 2.63 -6.34
C PRO A 249 36.33 3.35 -6.63
N LEU A 250 37.33 3.22 -5.74
CA LEU A 250 38.65 3.84 -5.85
C LEU A 250 39.77 2.85 -6.23
N THR A 251 39.46 1.56 -6.44
CA THR A 251 40.51 0.53 -6.69
C THR A 251 40.70 0.19 -8.19
N GLU A 252 39.90 0.74 -9.11
CA GLU A 252 40.02 0.45 -10.56
C GLU A 252 40.56 1.61 -11.43
N LEU A 253 41.25 2.61 -10.86
CA LEU A 253 41.90 3.67 -11.65
C LEU A 253 43.41 3.74 -11.47
N LYS A 254 44.08 2.61 -11.24
CA LYS A 254 45.55 2.60 -11.20
C LYS A 254 46.19 1.24 -11.48
N GLN A 255 45.93 0.66 -12.65
CA GLN A 255 46.85 -0.31 -13.27
C GLN A 255 46.42 -0.64 -14.71
N ASP A 256 46.75 0.26 -15.63
CA ASP A 256 47.13 -0.12 -16.99
C ASP A 256 48.22 0.84 -17.46
N GLY A 257 49.35 0.76 -16.76
CA GLY A 257 50.63 1.20 -17.27
C GLY A 257 51.18 0.10 -18.17
N ILE A 258 50.76 0.07 -19.43
CA ILE A 258 51.48 -0.66 -20.49
C ILE A 258 52.15 0.37 -21.39
N SER A 259 53.34 0.80 -20.96
CA SER A 259 54.40 1.12 -21.93
C SER A 259 54.94 -0.20 -22.47
N THR A 260 54.98 -0.37 -23.79
CA THR A 260 56.12 -0.97 -24.53
C THR A 260 55.96 -0.72 -26.05
N SER A 261 57.06 -0.24 -26.66
CA SER A 261 57.44 -0.25 -28.10
C SER A 261 56.53 0.47 -29.11
N ALA A 262 56.91 1.50 -29.86
CA ALA A 262 58.22 1.92 -30.35
C ALA A 262 59.07 0.76 -30.90
N ASP A 263 58.68 0.14 -32.01
CA ASP A 263 59.56 -0.10 -33.15
C ASP A 263 58.81 -0.73 -34.34
N ARG A 264 59.29 -0.46 -35.57
CA ARG A 264 58.89 -1.07 -36.87
C ARG A 264 57.56 -0.51 -37.46
N ALA A 265 57.53 0.23 -38.56
CA ALA A 265 58.21 -0.01 -39.83
C ALA A 265 58.53 1.29 -40.59
N SER A 266 59.69 1.27 -41.26
CA SER A 266 60.13 2.23 -42.27
C SER A 266 60.09 1.56 -43.65
N GLU A 267 60.09 2.39 -44.70
CA GLU A 267 60.14 2.11 -46.16
C GLU A 267 58.77 1.81 -46.83
N GLY A 268 58.26 2.53 -47.84
CA GLY A 268 58.77 3.59 -48.73
C GLY A 268 57.63 3.99 -49.73
N PRO A 269 57.91 4.69 -50.85
CA PRO A 269 57.68 6.15 -50.93
C PRO A 269 56.80 6.64 -52.12
N ALA A 270 56.62 7.97 -52.18
CA ALA A 270 56.39 8.83 -53.35
C ALA A 270 55.01 9.51 -53.48
N GLY A 271 55.02 10.85 -53.51
CA GLY A 271 53.86 11.66 -53.89
C GLY A 271 53.88 13.10 -53.38
N ARG A 272 54.87 13.89 -53.79
CA ARG A 272 54.93 15.36 -53.57
C ARG A 272 53.81 16.10 -54.35
N ALA A 273 53.11 17.01 -53.69
CA ALA A 273 52.65 18.34 -54.17
C ALA A 273 52.00 19.06 -52.98
N ARG A 274 52.62 19.96 -52.21
CA ARG A 274 53.11 21.33 -52.44
C ARG A 274 52.03 22.34 -52.86
N MET A 275 51.98 23.43 -52.07
CA MET A 275 51.38 24.78 -52.30
C MET A 275 49.89 24.91 -51.90
N GLY A 276 49.44 25.84 -51.04
CA GLY A 276 50.12 26.96 -50.39
C GLY A 276 49.28 27.64 -49.30
N ARG A 277 49.96 28.40 -48.43
CA ARG A 277 49.43 29.46 -47.57
C ARG A 277 49.42 30.80 -48.35
N PRO A 278 48.55 31.76 -48.00
CA PRO A 278 48.97 32.90 -47.15
C PRO A 278 47.90 33.33 -46.11
N THR A 279 48.23 33.52 -44.82
CA THR A 279 48.51 34.79 -44.07
C THR A 279 47.48 35.92 -44.17
N VAL A 280 46.81 36.26 -43.04
CA VAL A 280 46.58 37.59 -42.41
C VAL A 280 46.03 37.30 -40.99
N SER A 281 46.66 37.57 -39.84
CA SER A 281 46.99 38.83 -39.11
C SER A 281 45.80 39.63 -38.54
N ALA A 282 46.01 40.09 -37.29
CA ALA A 282 45.26 41.02 -36.45
C ALA A 282 44.03 40.45 -35.71
N ASP A 283 43.71 40.77 -34.46
CA ASP A 283 44.37 41.56 -33.40
C ASP A 283 43.62 41.24 -32.10
N THR A 284 44.31 41.22 -30.97
CA THR A 284 43.66 41.29 -29.64
C THR A 284 43.48 42.76 -29.29
N PRO A 285 42.48 43.14 -28.48
CA PRO A 285 42.91 43.52 -27.13
C PRO A 285 41.96 43.09 -26.00
N SER A 286 42.64 42.81 -24.89
CA SER A 286 42.17 42.70 -23.52
C SER A 286 41.25 43.85 -23.10
N SER A 287 40.19 43.52 -22.35
CA SER A 287 39.48 44.46 -21.50
C SER A 287 39.25 43.82 -20.14
N THR A 288 40.07 44.23 -19.19
CA THR A 288 39.87 44.18 -17.74
C THR A 288 38.52 44.79 -17.34
N GLY A 289 37.73 44.05 -16.55
CA GLY A 289 36.47 44.50 -15.97
C GLY A 289 36.40 44.12 -14.50
N THR A 290 36.63 45.11 -13.66
CA THR A 290 36.68 45.15 -12.20
C THR A 290 35.35 44.73 -11.54
N GLY A 291 35.44 44.26 -10.30
CA GLY A 291 34.38 43.64 -9.52
C GLY A 291 33.15 44.51 -9.22
N SER A 292 32.09 43.82 -8.82
CA SER A 292 30.99 44.41 -8.08
C SER A 292 30.44 43.39 -7.08
N THR A 293 30.93 43.51 -5.85
CA THR A 293 30.39 42.85 -4.67
C THR A 293 29.10 43.57 -4.29
N SER A 294 27.94 42.94 -4.49
CA SER A 294 26.68 43.43 -3.94
C SER A 294 26.38 42.72 -2.62
N VAL A 295 26.85 43.36 -1.55
CA VAL A 295 26.35 43.18 -0.18
C VAL A 295 24.93 43.71 -0.13
N TRP A 296 23.98 42.88 0.28
CA TRP A 296 22.63 43.33 0.68
C TRP A 296 22.63 43.55 2.20
N PRO A 297 22.15 44.71 2.68
CA PRO A 297 22.14 44.98 4.11
C PRO A 297 20.96 44.29 4.79
N LEU A 298 21.30 43.76 5.97
CA LEU A 298 20.45 43.46 7.10
C LEU A 298 19.62 44.71 7.48
N THR A 299 18.30 44.60 7.52
CA THR A 299 17.46 45.50 8.32
C THR A 299 16.55 44.66 9.20
N ALA A 300 16.76 44.83 10.50
CA ALA A 300 15.93 44.38 11.60
C ALA A 300 14.86 45.44 11.94
N GLU A 301 13.94 45.04 12.83
CA GLU A 301 12.89 45.82 13.53
C GLU A 301 11.62 46.07 12.67
N PHE A 302 10.41 45.64 13.04
CA PHE A 302 9.77 45.41 14.35
C PHE A 302 8.98 44.09 14.39
#